data_AF-A0A926PN17-F1
#
_entry.id   AF-A0A926PN17-F1
#
_cell.length_a   1.000
_cell.length_b   1.000
_cell.length_c   1.000
_cell.angle_alpha   90.00
_cell.angle_beta   90.00
_cell.angle_gamma   90.00
#
_symmetry.space_group_name_H-M   'P 1'
#
loop_
_entity.id
_entity.type
_entity.pdbx_description
1 polymer ?
#
loop_
_entity_poly.entity_id
_entity_poly.type
_entity_poly.pdbx_seq_one_letter_code
_entity_poly.pdbx_strand_id
1 'polypeptide(L)'
;MDGGFFDAPKVGGEWELTEVAQVGNDPHFIWRNSATNEMAAWFFNGTKFLSGTFIDAPKVGSEWQIVSVTSQYAEPMLMPLGGVSIDTAFNIGVPSKDASFTDSILPGSSNFYTFTVNEPQALLYNLEVPGLETKVLNAEGKEFMLEPSQPLAPGKYYFQVTNTNLTTITAKIDLFANIAPQFTLSSTTIGTYEQSQGSAPVITGTPSIADPDSTQLALVRVSITNLKDGADERLTYDHAGSLIASTYNASTGVLTLFGAGSFADCEAALKRISYSNTALNPDKSDRVFSVVVADSFTDSAAVTTTLKLSFNTAPSLGADVSLGSILENAVTAGEAISTLLSNQFSDPDTNSSLKGIAIVGNTAPTTQGWWDYSTNGIDWREVGTVSDSNALILSATTKLRFQPTQFYNGTPDSLTIRAIDNTYTGSFSTVTTILRGGYMMGSIVMPPMPTTIVTPVRQDVSRNGGTSAFSGTTTSIGTTVLSVNQAPTFTLGENQSVDVSAGTQAVNGFLTNVTKGAPNESNETLTYEVTVDNAGLFTTNGQPTIDPETGALSYTPAGKAGTATVTVTLKDNGGTANGGSDTTSKTFTIALNEPTPEPETLIEVAVDS
;
A
#
# COMPACT_ATOMS: atom_id res chain seq x y z
N MET A 1 -57.22 16.69 -86.83
CA MET A 1 -56.85 17.94 -86.17
C MET A 1 -58.04 18.88 -86.27
N ASP A 2 -59.00 18.72 -85.36
CA ASP A 2 -60.01 19.73 -85.08
C ASP A 2 -59.51 20.51 -83.87
N GLY A 3 -59.06 21.75 -84.10
CA GLY A 3 -58.57 22.64 -83.06
C GLY A 3 -59.73 23.17 -82.23
N GLY A 4 -60.08 22.45 -81.17
CA GLY A 4 -60.96 22.98 -80.13
C GLY A 4 -60.24 24.08 -79.35
N PHE A 5 -60.73 25.31 -79.43
CA PHE A 5 -60.22 26.41 -78.61
C PHE A 5 -60.67 26.19 -77.16
N PHE A 6 -59.71 26.14 -76.23
CA PHE A 6 -59.98 26.15 -74.79
C PHE A 6 -60.45 27.55 -74.38
N ASP A 7 -61.53 27.64 -73.62
CA ASP A 7 -62.02 28.90 -73.06
C ASP A 7 -61.21 29.24 -71.80
N ALA A 8 -59.93 29.56 -71.99
CA ALA A 8 -58.97 29.76 -70.92
C ALA A 8 -58.69 31.26 -70.70
N PRO A 9 -58.47 31.72 -69.46
CA PRO A 9 -58.03 33.08 -69.19
C PRO A 9 -56.74 33.43 -69.96
N LYS A 10 -56.54 34.70 -70.34
CA LYS A 10 -55.24 35.14 -70.85
C LYS A 10 -54.24 35.17 -69.69
N VAL A 11 -53.17 34.40 -69.78
CA VAL A 11 -51.99 34.52 -68.90
C VAL A 11 -51.02 35.55 -69.45
N GLY A 12 -50.36 36.30 -68.56
CA GLY A 12 -49.29 37.23 -68.93
C GLY A 12 -48.07 36.48 -69.47
N GLY A 13 -47.24 37.14 -70.28
CA GLY A 13 -46.09 36.50 -70.97
C GLY A 13 -44.98 35.96 -70.08
N GLU A 14 -45.07 36.16 -68.76
CA GLU A 14 -44.16 35.60 -67.76
C GLU A 14 -44.62 34.24 -67.21
N TRP A 15 -45.82 33.77 -67.58
CA TRP A 15 -46.36 32.48 -67.15
C TRP A 15 -46.19 31.45 -68.26
N GLU A 16 -45.47 30.38 -67.94
CA GLU A 16 -45.18 29.28 -68.85
C GLU A 16 -45.93 28.02 -68.42
N LEU A 17 -46.53 27.33 -69.39
CA LEU A 17 -47.16 26.03 -69.16
C LEU A 17 -46.06 25.02 -68.85
N THR A 18 -46.05 24.50 -67.64
CA THR A 18 -45.03 23.58 -67.16
C THR A 18 -45.45 22.13 -67.32
N GLU A 19 -46.74 21.84 -67.09
CA GLU A 19 -47.25 20.47 -67.22
C GLU A 19 -48.74 20.45 -67.57
N VAL A 20 -49.14 19.38 -68.26
CA VAL A 20 -50.54 19.05 -68.55
C VAL A 20 -50.87 17.74 -67.83
N ALA A 21 -51.80 17.79 -66.88
CA ALA A 21 -52.34 16.61 -66.21
C ALA A 21 -53.69 16.26 -66.82
N GLN A 22 -53.93 14.98 -67.11
CA GLN A 22 -55.23 14.53 -67.61
C GLN A 22 -55.95 13.74 -66.53
N VAL A 23 -57.07 14.27 -66.02
CA VAL A 23 -57.88 13.60 -65.00
C VAL A 23 -59.15 13.10 -65.68
N GLY A 24 -59.20 11.80 -65.98
CA GLY A 24 -60.26 11.25 -66.84
C GLY A 24 -60.14 11.77 -68.28
N ASN A 25 -61.19 12.44 -68.78
CA ASN A 25 -61.19 13.08 -70.10
C ASN A 25 -60.90 14.58 -70.06
N ASP A 26 -60.61 15.12 -68.87
CA ASP A 26 -60.48 16.56 -68.65
C ASP A 26 -59.01 16.97 -68.47
N PRO A 27 -58.49 17.91 -69.27
CA PRO A 27 -57.13 18.42 -69.12
C PRO A 27 -57.05 19.44 -67.98
N HIS A 28 -55.98 19.40 -67.20
CA HIS A 28 -55.65 20.39 -66.19
C HIS A 28 -54.23 20.88 -66.45
N PHE A 29 -53.98 22.15 -66.19
CA PHE A 29 -52.72 22.81 -66.54
C PHE A 29 -52.02 23.32 -65.30
N ILE A 30 -50.73 23.06 -65.21
CA ILE A 30 -49.85 23.68 -64.22
C ILE A 30 -49.02 24.75 -64.93
N TRP A 31 -49.04 25.94 -64.35
CA TRP A 31 -48.32 27.11 -64.83
C TRP A 31 -47.26 27.52 -63.84
N ARG A 32 -46.14 28.03 -64.33
CA ARG A 32 -45.07 28.61 -63.51
C ARG A 32 -44.75 30.01 -64.01
N ASN A 33 -44.63 30.96 -63.09
CA ASN A 33 -44.14 32.29 -63.40
C ASN A 33 -42.60 32.28 -63.42
N SER A 34 -41.99 32.66 -64.53
CA SER A 34 -40.54 32.65 -64.73
C SER A 34 -39.80 33.73 -63.95
N ALA A 35 -40.48 34.78 -63.49
CA ALA A 35 -39.90 35.86 -62.68
C ALA A 35 -40.05 35.64 -61.17
N THR A 36 -41.19 35.13 -60.71
CA THR A 36 -41.53 35.02 -59.27
C THR A 36 -41.45 33.60 -58.70
N ASN A 37 -41.26 32.58 -59.56
CA ASN A 37 -41.36 31.16 -59.22
C ASN A 37 -42.71 30.74 -58.60
N GLU A 38 -43.76 31.53 -58.81
CA GLU A 38 -45.09 31.17 -58.37
C GLU A 38 -45.70 30.11 -59.29
N MET A 39 -46.50 29.23 -58.70
CA MET A 39 -47.15 28.14 -59.42
C MET A 39 -48.66 28.28 -59.32
N ALA A 40 -49.35 27.97 -60.41
CA ALA A 40 -50.81 27.97 -60.46
C ALA A 40 -51.32 26.71 -61.15
N ALA A 41 -52.41 26.16 -60.62
CA ALA A 41 -53.12 25.02 -61.20
C ALA A 41 -54.47 25.48 -61.76
N TRP A 42 -54.76 25.08 -62.99
CA TRP A 42 -56.02 25.34 -63.68
C TRP A 42 -56.77 24.05 -63.95
N PHE A 43 -58.03 24.01 -63.56
CA PHE A 43 -58.91 22.85 -63.69
C PHE A 43 -59.93 23.09 -64.80
N PHE A 44 -60.19 22.07 -65.63
CA PHE A 44 -61.17 22.11 -66.73
C PHE A 44 -62.16 20.95 -66.63
N ASN A 45 -63.27 21.07 -67.35
CA ASN A 45 -64.15 19.96 -67.72
C ASN A 45 -64.32 20.00 -69.25
N GLY A 46 -63.75 19.02 -69.95
CA GLY A 46 -63.50 19.05 -71.38
C GLY A 46 -62.68 20.29 -71.77
N THR A 47 -63.24 21.14 -72.61
CA THR A 47 -62.60 22.40 -73.04
C THR A 47 -62.95 23.62 -72.17
N LYS A 48 -63.78 23.44 -71.14
CA LYS A 48 -64.30 24.53 -70.30
C LYS A 48 -63.46 24.72 -69.05
N PHE A 49 -62.90 25.91 -68.86
CA PHE A 49 -62.21 26.28 -67.61
C PHE A 49 -63.21 26.31 -66.44
N LEU A 50 -62.85 25.65 -65.34
CA LEU A 50 -63.65 25.59 -64.12
C LEU A 50 -63.14 26.61 -63.10
N SER A 51 -61.85 26.51 -62.75
CA SER A 51 -61.22 27.31 -61.70
C SER A 51 -59.70 27.30 -61.84
N GLY A 52 -59.07 28.30 -61.24
CA GLY A 52 -57.62 28.38 -61.09
C GLY A 52 -57.27 28.71 -59.64
N THR A 53 -56.21 28.11 -59.13
CA THR A 53 -55.66 28.41 -57.80
C THR A 53 -54.15 28.56 -57.88
N PHE A 54 -53.60 29.45 -57.05
CA PHE A 54 -52.18 29.40 -56.76
C PHE A 54 -51.90 28.18 -55.87
N ILE A 55 -50.77 27.54 -56.13
CA ILE A 55 -50.28 26.46 -55.29
C ILE A 55 -49.43 27.13 -54.20
N ASP A 56 -49.91 27.06 -52.97
CA ASP A 56 -49.19 27.57 -51.79
C ASP A 56 -48.18 26.51 -51.33
N ALA A 57 -47.07 26.40 -52.07
CA ALA A 57 -45.96 25.51 -51.80
C ALA A 57 -44.65 26.32 -51.75
N PRO A 58 -43.57 25.79 -51.13
CA PRO A 58 -42.28 26.45 -51.10
C PRO A 58 -41.83 26.81 -52.54
N LYS A 59 -41.42 28.06 -52.75
CA LYS A 59 -40.92 28.52 -54.05
C LYS A 59 -39.60 27.79 -54.35
N VAL A 60 -39.67 26.74 -55.15
CA VAL A 60 -38.51 25.95 -55.59
C VAL A 60 -37.80 26.64 -56.76
N GLY A 61 -36.47 26.55 -56.82
CA GLY A 61 -35.66 27.18 -57.87
C GLY A 61 -35.84 26.52 -59.24
N SER A 62 -35.21 27.06 -60.28
CA SER A 62 -35.34 26.56 -61.67
C SER A 62 -34.68 25.19 -61.89
N GLU A 63 -33.90 24.72 -60.93
CA GLU A 63 -33.31 23.38 -60.87
C GLU A 63 -34.32 22.27 -60.56
N TRP A 64 -35.52 22.62 -60.09
CA TRP A 64 -36.59 21.66 -59.80
C TRP A 64 -37.57 21.53 -60.97
N GLN A 65 -37.85 20.28 -61.36
CA GLN A 65 -38.87 19.91 -62.34
C GLN A 65 -40.00 19.11 -61.67
N ILE A 66 -41.24 19.29 -62.12
CA ILE A 66 -42.37 18.48 -61.67
C ILE A 66 -42.24 17.11 -62.34
N VAL A 67 -42.25 16.05 -61.54
CA VAL A 67 -41.91 14.69 -62.00
C VAL A 67 -43.15 13.84 -62.31
N SER A 68 -44.31 14.19 -61.75
CA SER A 68 -45.64 13.66 -62.13
C SER A 68 -46.78 14.38 -61.40
N VAL A 69 -48.00 14.32 -61.98
CA VAL A 69 -49.26 14.64 -61.30
C VAL A 69 -50.16 13.39 -61.34
N THR A 70 -50.45 12.77 -60.20
CA THR A 70 -51.19 11.50 -60.14
C THR A 70 -52.56 11.64 -59.50
N SER A 71 -53.59 11.06 -60.13
CA SER A 71 -54.87 10.73 -59.48
C SER A 71 -54.70 9.46 -58.67
N GLN A 72 -55.31 9.40 -57.48
CA GLN A 72 -55.35 8.20 -56.65
C GLN A 72 -55.86 7.01 -57.51
N TYR A 73 -55.24 5.83 -57.39
CA TYR A 73 -55.48 4.56 -58.14
C TYR A 73 -54.55 4.24 -59.33
N ALA A 74 -53.24 4.36 -59.13
CA ALA A 74 -52.26 3.38 -59.61
C ALA A 74 -51.09 3.40 -58.62
N GLU A 75 -50.61 2.24 -58.16
CA GLU A 75 -49.34 2.16 -57.43
C GLU A 75 -48.27 2.85 -58.30
N PRO A 76 -47.64 3.94 -57.85
CA PRO A 76 -46.69 4.68 -58.67
C PRO A 76 -45.52 3.75 -59.02
N MET A 77 -45.22 3.60 -60.31
CA MET A 77 -43.89 3.13 -60.72
C MET A 77 -42.88 4.14 -60.19
N LEU A 78 -42.19 3.78 -59.12
CA LEU A 78 -41.01 4.53 -58.66
C LEU A 78 -39.98 4.51 -59.79
N MET A 79 -39.74 5.66 -60.42
CA MET A 79 -38.61 5.79 -61.33
C MET A 79 -37.31 5.72 -60.52
N PRO A 80 -36.24 5.13 -61.07
CA PRO A 80 -34.93 5.19 -60.46
C PRO A 80 -34.53 6.65 -60.22
N LEU A 81 -34.22 7.01 -58.97
CA LEU A 81 -33.68 8.30 -58.56
C LEU A 81 -32.20 8.43 -58.95
N GLY A 82 -31.44 7.33 -58.88
CA GLY A 82 -30.02 7.30 -59.20
C GLY A 82 -29.72 7.35 -60.70
N GLY A 83 -28.53 7.84 -61.04
CA GLY A 83 -28.05 7.85 -62.41
C GLY A 83 -27.78 6.44 -62.92
N VAL A 84 -27.91 6.20 -64.22
CA VAL A 84 -27.50 4.92 -64.86
C VAL A 84 -25.99 4.83 -65.12
N SER A 85 -25.24 5.89 -64.83
CA SER A 85 -23.78 6.00 -64.99
C SER A 85 -23.20 7.03 -64.03
N ILE A 86 -21.87 7.09 -63.90
CA ILE A 86 -21.18 8.11 -63.10
C ILE A 86 -21.48 9.55 -63.57
N ASP A 87 -21.68 9.77 -64.87
CA ASP A 87 -21.92 11.09 -65.45
C ASP A 87 -23.34 11.60 -65.15
N THR A 88 -24.27 10.67 -64.93
CA THR A 88 -25.67 10.96 -64.61
C THR A 88 -25.98 10.73 -63.14
N ALA A 89 -24.96 10.48 -62.31
CA ALA A 89 -25.13 10.12 -60.91
C ALA A 89 -25.91 11.18 -60.13
N PHE A 90 -26.86 10.73 -59.33
CA PHE A 90 -27.68 11.63 -58.52
C PHE A 90 -26.84 12.22 -57.38
N ASN A 91 -26.79 13.54 -57.29
CA ASN A 91 -25.98 14.22 -56.29
C ASN A 91 -26.72 14.22 -54.94
N ILE A 92 -26.18 13.45 -53.99
CA ILE A 92 -26.72 13.34 -52.63
C ILE A 92 -26.04 14.32 -51.66
N GLY A 93 -25.10 15.14 -52.15
CA GLY A 93 -24.44 16.19 -51.37
C GLY A 93 -23.32 15.67 -50.47
N VAL A 94 -23.23 16.21 -49.26
CA VAL A 94 -22.27 15.76 -48.24
C VAL A 94 -22.92 14.67 -47.41
N PRO A 95 -22.31 13.48 -47.24
CA PRO A 95 -22.84 12.43 -46.40
C PRO A 95 -23.11 12.96 -44.99
N SER A 96 -24.35 12.82 -44.52
CA SER A 96 -24.78 13.25 -43.20
C SER A 96 -25.77 12.23 -42.65
N LYS A 97 -25.95 12.18 -41.33
CA LYS A 97 -26.84 11.22 -40.66
C LYS A 97 -28.30 11.25 -41.18
N ASP A 98 -28.72 12.35 -41.78
CA ASP A 98 -30.07 12.54 -42.33
C ASP A 98 -30.16 12.28 -43.85
N ALA A 99 -29.03 11.97 -44.51
CA ALA A 99 -28.96 11.64 -45.93
C ALA A 99 -29.47 10.21 -46.17
N SER A 100 -30.77 10.04 -46.02
CA SER A 100 -31.50 8.83 -46.38
C SER A 100 -32.35 9.10 -47.61
N PHE A 101 -32.29 8.20 -48.58
CA PHE A 101 -33.14 8.27 -49.76
C PHE A 101 -33.62 6.88 -50.12
N THR A 102 -34.79 6.80 -50.75
CA THR A 102 -35.34 5.52 -51.22
C THR A 102 -35.21 5.48 -52.72
N ASP A 103 -34.64 4.42 -53.26
CA ASP A 103 -34.51 4.25 -54.70
C ASP A 103 -34.98 2.86 -55.14
N SER A 104 -35.51 2.77 -56.36
CA SER A 104 -35.88 1.53 -57.02
C SER A 104 -34.84 1.19 -58.08
N ILE A 105 -34.18 0.06 -57.88
CA ILE A 105 -33.10 -0.41 -58.74
C ILE A 105 -33.63 -1.57 -59.57
N LEU A 106 -33.63 -1.39 -60.89
CA LEU A 106 -34.14 -2.38 -61.85
C LEU A 106 -33.29 -3.66 -61.84
N PRO A 107 -33.88 -4.82 -62.20
CA PRO A 107 -33.13 -6.08 -62.26
C PRO A 107 -31.88 -5.99 -63.14
N GLY A 108 -30.75 -6.49 -62.65
CA GLY A 108 -29.48 -6.52 -63.39
C GLY A 108 -28.88 -5.15 -63.71
N SER A 109 -29.39 -4.07 -63.11
CA SER A 109 -28.95 -2.69 -63.35
C SER A 109 -28.21 -2.12 -62.14
N SER A 110 -27.44 -1.06 -62.37
CA SER A 110 -26.81 -0.27 -61.31
C SER A 110 -27.35 1.16 -61.31
N ASN A 111 -27.61 1.69 -60.11
CA ASN A 111 -27.83 3.10 -59.89
C ASN A 111 -26.58 3.73 -59.28
N PHE A 112 -26.28 4.96 -59.68
CA PHE A 112 -25.11 5.73 -59.28
C PHE A 112 -25.52 7.00 -58.55
N TYR A 113 -24.85 7.27 -57.44
CA TYR A 113 -25.00 8.47 -56.61
C TYR A 113 -23.64 9.14 -56.47
N THR A 114 -23.60 10.46 -56.36
CA THR A 114 -22.35 11.21 -56.15
C THR A 114 -22.40 12.03 -54.87
N PHE A 115 -21.29 12.06 -54.15
CA PHE A 115 -21.15 12.78 -52.89
C PHE A 115 -19.76 13.42 -52.75
N THR A 116 -19.68 14.42 -51.88
CA THR A 116 -18.43 15.14 -51.59
C THR A 116 -18.00 14.91 -50.15
N VAL A 117 -16.73 14.55 -49.98
CA VAL A 117 -16.05 14.45 -48.69
C VAL A 117 -15.25 15.75 -48.51
N ASN A 118 -15.53 16.51 -47.45
CA ASN A 118 -14.89 17.79 -47.20
C ASN A 118 -13.62 17.66 -46.33
N GLU A 119 -13.62 16.70 -45.41
CA GLU A 119 -12.53 16.40 -44.46
C GLU A 119 -12.34 14.88 -44.41
N PRO A 120 -11.15 14.36 -44.03
CA PRO A 120 -10.92 12.92 -43.90
C PRO A 120 -11.97 12.26 -43.00
N GLN A 121 -12.82 11.39 -43.56
CA GLN A 121 -13.92 10.76 -42.82
C GLN A 121 -14.17 9.33 -43.26
N ALA A 122 -14.47 8.44 -42.31
CA ALA A 122 -14.99 7.11 -42.61
C ALA A 122 -16.44 7.23 -43.09
N LEU A 123 -16.78 6.46 -44.12
CA LEU A 123 -18.10 6.43 -44.71
C LEU A 123 -18.81 5.17 -44.24
N LEU A 124 -20.01 5.32 -43.69
CA LEU A 124 -20.89 4.20 -43.37
C LEU A 124 -22.07 4.19 -44.32
N TYR A 125 -22.46 2.99 -44.74
CA TYR A 125 -23.69 2.77 -45.48
C TYR A 125 -24.44 1.59 -44.90
N ASN A 126 -25.76 1.72 -44.81
CA ASN A 126 -26.62 0.61 -44.43
C ASN A 126 -27.48 0.20 -45.63
N LEU A 127 -27.28 -1.04 -46.08
CA LEU A 127 -28.04 -1.63 -47.18
C LEU A 127 -28.22 -3.14 -46.95
N GLU A 128 -28.99 -3.50 -45.94
CA GLU A 128 -29.31 -4.90 -45.62
C GLU A 128 -30.47 -5.45 -46.47
N VAL A 129 -30.36 -5.33 -47.80
CA VAL A 129 -31.35 -5.90 -48.73
C VAL A 129 -30.68 -7.00 -49.56
N PRO A 130 -31.07 -8.29 -49.37
CA PRO A 130 -30.48 -9.41 -50.10
C PRO A 130 -30.47 -9.23 -51.62
N GLY A 131 -29.30 -9.41 -52.22
CA GLY A 131 -29.04 -9.30 -53.67
C GLY A 131 -28.99 -7.84 -54.20
N LEU A 132 -28.73 -6.87 -53.33
CA LEU A 132 -28.06 -5.64 -53.71
C LEU A 132 -26.54 -5.77 -53.45
N GLU A 133 -25.74 -5.35 -54.41
CA GLU A 133 -24.28 -5.23 -54.28
C GLU A 133 -23.87 -3.75 -54.33
N THR A 134 -22.93 -3.34 -53.49
CA THR A 134 -22.50 -1.94 -53.36
C THR A 134 -21.03 -1.75 -53.67
N LYS A 135 -20.69 -0.59 -54.25
CA LYS A 135 -19.29 -0.16 -54.47
C LYS A 135 -19.15 1.32 -54.21
N VAL A 136 -17.98 1.73 -53.70
CA VAL A 136 -17.55 3.13 -53.72
C VAL A 136 -16.49 3.29 -54.79
N LEU A 137 -16.65 4.31 -55.64
CA LEU A 137 -15.75 4.65 -56.72
C LEU A 137 -15.14 6.03 -56.44
N ASN A 138 -13.87 6.21 -56.80
CA ASN A 138 -13.22 7.52 -56.77
C ASN A 138 -13.68 8.43 -57.93
N ALA A 139 -13.14 9.65 -58.01
CA ALA A 139 -13.48 10.62 -59.06
C ALA A 139 -13.23 10.10 -60.49
N GLU A 140 -12.28 9.17 -60.67
CA GLU A 140 -11.96 8.54 -61.95
C GLU A 140 -12.77 7.26 -62.24
N GLY A 141 -13.77 6.93 -61.41
CA GLY A 141 -14.62 5.75 -61.58
C GLY A 141 -13.93 4.43 -61.22
N LYS A 142 -12.76 4.48 -60.57
CA LYS A 142 -12.05 3.30 -60.10
C LYS A 142 -12.60 2.87 -58.74
N GLU A 143 -12.83 1.58 -58.59
CA GLU A 143 -13.25 0.97 -57.33
C GLU A 143 -12.24 1.29 -56.22
N PHE A 144 -12.77 1.89 -55.15
CA PHE A 144 -12.08 2.09 -53.91
C PHE A 144 -12.48 0.92 -53.02
N MET A 145 -11.56 -0.01 -52.77
CA MET A 145 -11.80 -1.09 -51.81
C MET A 145 -11.98 -0.45 -50.43
N LEU A 146 -13.22 -0.36 -49.97
CA LEU A 146 -13.51 -0.02 -48.60
C LEU A 146 -13.08 -1.20 -47.74
N GLU A 147 -11.82 -1.20 -47.32
CA GLU A 147 -11.55 -1.77 -46.00
C GLU A 147 -12.38 -0.93 -45.03
N PRO A 148 -13.24 -1.56 -44.19
CA PRO A 148 -14.21 -0.84 -43.36
C PRO A 148 -13.60 0.35 -42.59
N SER A 149 -12.31 0.31 -42.27
CA SER A 149 -11.64 1.29 -41.42
C SER A 149 -10.86 2.42 -42.11
N GLN A 150 -10.86 2.57 -43.45
CA GLN A 150 -10.08 3.66 -44.08
C GLN A 150 -10.89 4.95 -44.29
N PRO A 151 -10.50 6.09 -43.69
CA PRO A 151 -11.15 7.36 -43.95
C PRO A 151 -10.90 7.81 -45.39
N LEU A 152 -11.95 8.21 -46.07
CA LEU A 152 -11.87 8.82 -47.39
C LEU A 152 -11.23 10.21 -47.26
N ALA A 153 -10.19 10.48 -48.05
CA ALA A 153 -9.60 11.82 -48.13
C ALA A 153 -10.60 12.82 -48.76
N PRO A 154 -10.44 14.13 -48.53
CA PRO A 154 -11.27 15.16 -49.16
C PRO A 154 -11.32 14.99 -50.68
N GLY A 155 -12.53 14.98 -51.24
CA GLY A 155 -12.72 14.73 -52.67
C GLY A 155 -14.15 14.33 -53.05
N LYS A 156 -14.37 14.16 -54.36
CA LYS A 156 -15.64 13.70 -54.93
C LYS A 156 -15.59 12.19 -55.13
N TYR A 157 -16.66 11.51 -54.74
CA TYR A 157 -16.80 10.06 -54.83
C TYR A 157 -18.17 9.68 -55.42
N TYR A 158 -18.29 8.41 -55.80
CA TYR A 158 -19.53 7.83 -56.29
C TYR A 158 -19.89 6.58 -55.49
N PHE A 159 -21.17 6.39 -55.19
CA PHE A 159 -21.73 5.18 -54.63
C PHE A 159 -22.53 4.47 -55.70
N GLN A 160 -22.16 3.23 -56.02
CA GLN A 160 -22.85 2.40 -57.00
C GLN A 160 -23.62 1.31 -56.25
N VAL A 161 -24.90 1.16 -56.55
CA VAL A 161 -25.76 0.10 -56.02
C VAL A 161 -26.29 -0.72 -57.18
N THR A 162 -25.99 -2.02 -57.18
CA THR A 162 -26.34 -2.95 -58.26
C THR A 162 -27.36 -3.96 -57.75
N ASN A 163 -28.45 -4.12 -58.48
CA ASN A 163 -29.43 -5.15 -58.18
C ASN A 163 -29.10 -6.43 -58.95
N THR A 164 -28.69 -7.49 -58.24
CA THR A 164 -28.36 -8.80 -58.82
C THR A 164 -29.56 -9.75 -58.84
N ASN A 165 -30.72 -9.33 -58.33
CA ASN A 165 -31.95 -10.10 -58.40
C ASN A 165 -32.66 -9.96 -59.75
N LEU A 166 -33.64 -10.85 -59.97
CA LEU A 166 -34.50 -10.87 -61.17
C LEU A 166 -35.70 -9.91 -61.08
N THR A 167 -35.90 -9.25 -59.94
CA THR A 167 -37.02 -8.33 -59.69
C THR A 167 -36.50 -6.97 -59.23
N THR A 168 -37.24 -5.90 -59.55
CA THR A 168 -36.93 -4.55 -59.06
C THR A 168 -36.89 -4.55 -57.54
N ILE A 169 -35.87 -3.92 -56.97
CA ILE A 169 -35.76 -3.74 -55.52
C ILE A 169 -35.90 -2.26 -55.20
N THR A 170 -36.86 -1.95 -54.34
CA THR A 170 -36.96 -0.65 -53.69
C THR A 170 -36.25 -0.74 -52.34
N ALA A 171 -35.17 0.02 -52.17
CA ALA A 171 -34.38 0.03 -50.96
C ALA A 171 -34.24 1.44 -50.40
N LYS A 172 -34.33 1.56 -49.08
CA LYS A 172 -33.85 2.74 -48.35
C LYS A 172 -32.32 2.63 -48.30
N ILE A 173 -31.64 3.64 -48.82
CA ILE A 173 -30.19 3.75 -48.81
C ILE A 173 -29.85 4.85 -47.82
N ASP A 174 -29.13 4.46 -46.76
CA ASP A 174 -28.57 5.39 -45.78
C ASP A 174 -27.07 5.53 -46.07
N LEU A 175 -26.61 6.75 -46.35
CA LEU A 175 -25.18 7.05 -46.57
C LEU A 175 -24.76 8.22 -45.69
N PHE A 176 -23.97 7.94 -44.65
CA PHE A 176 -23.60 8.94 -43.66
C PHE A 176 -22.13 8.87 -43.28
N ALA A 177 -21.62 9.99 -42.78
CA ALA A 177 -20.29 10.06 -42.17
C ALA A 177 -20.35 9.41 -40.78
N ASN A 178 -19.32 8.64 -40.42
CA ASN A 178 -19.19 8.05 -39.10
C ASN A 178 -19.06 9.15 -38.04
N ILE A 179 -19.77 9.04 -36.90
CA ILE A 179 -19.60 9.96 -35.77
C ILE A 179 -18.93 9.20 -34.63
N ALA A 180 -17.80 9.72 -34.16
CA ALA A 180 -17.08 9.09 -33.06
C ALA A 180 -17.96 8.98 -31.80
N PRO A 181 -17.84 7.87 -31.05
CA PRO A 181 -18.58 7.70 -29.81
C PRO A 181 -18.21 8.79 -28.80
N GLN A 182 -19.15 9.13 -27.94
CA GLN A 182 -18.97 10.04 -26.82
C GLN A 182 -18.93 9.27 -25.51
N PHE A 183 -17.94 9.58 -24.69
CA PHE A 183 -17.80 9.05 -23.34
C PHE A 183 -17.77 10.19 -22.33
N THR A 184 -18.54 10.05 -21.25
CA THR A 184 -18.55 11.02 -20.14
C THR A 184 -18.53 10.30 -18.80
N LEU A 185 -18.04 11.01 -17.77
CA LEU A 185 -18.00 10.55 -16.38
C LEU A 185 -18.56 11.63 -15.46
N SER A 186 -19.43 11.24 -14.53
CA SER A 186 -19.99 12.17 -13.54
C SER A 186 -18.97 12.68 -12.52
N SER A 187 -17.84 12.00 -12.35
CA SER A 187 -16.72 12.38 -11.49
C SER A 187 -15.41 11.88 -12.09
N THR A 188 -14.39 12.73 -12.06
CA THR A 188 -13.01 12.45 -12.53
C THR A 188 -12.02 12.29 -11.37
N THR A 189 -12.52 12.22 -10.13
CA THR A 189 -11.70 11.93 -8.94
C THR A 189 -12.16 10.61 -8.33
N ILE A 190 -11.22 9.68 -8.21
CA ILE A 190 -11.48 8.29 -7.82
C ILE A 190 -11.54 8.13 -6.29
N GLY A 191 -10.65 8.83 -5.58
CA GLY A 191 -10.41 8.66 -4.15
C GLY A 191 -8.91 8.46 -3.88
N THR A 192 -8.58 7.92 -2.70
CA THR A 192 -7.22 7.58 -2.28
C THR A 192 -6.95 6.08 -2.38
N TYR A 193 -5.78 5.69 -2.86
CA TYR A 193 -5.29 4.30 -2.83
C TYR A 193 -4.10 4.17 -1.87
N GLU A 194 -4.23 3.23 -0.94
CA GLU A 194 -3.14 2.75 -0.10
C GLU A 194 -2.78 1.34 -0.53
N GLN A 195 -1.47 1.03 -0.59
CA GLN A 195 -1.00 -0.29 -1.06
C GLN A 195 -1.51 -1.44 -0.18
N SER A 196 -1.77 -1.18 1.12
CA SER A 196 -2.35 -2.13 2.07
C SER A 196 -3.72 -2.68 1.63
N GLN A 197 -4.45 -1.94 0.80
CA GLN A 197 -5.76 -2.33 0.25
C GLN A 197 -5.63 -3.32 -0.93
N GLY A 198 -4.43 -3.50 -1.49
CA GLY A 198 -4.14 -4.41 -2.61
C GLY A 198 -4.56 -3.88 -3.98
N SER A 199 -5.78 -3.37 -4.13
CA SER A 199 -6.26 -2.74 -5.37
C SER A 199 -7.28 -1.63 -5.12
N ALA A 200 -7.43 -0.71 -6.07
CA ALA A 200 -8.44 0.35 -6.06
C ALA A 200 -9.19 0.42 -7.41
N PRO A 201 -10.49 0.72 -7.42
CA PRO A 201 -11.23 0.91 -8.66
C PRO A 201 -10.68 2.10 -9.45
N VAL A 202 -10.69 2.02 -10.78
CA VAL A 202 -10.22 3.12 -11.66
C VAL A 202 -11.36 4.07 -12.05
N ILE A 203 -12.61 3.63 -11.93
CA ILE A 203 -13.81 4.39 -12.28
C ILE A 203 -14.78 4.34 -11.11
N THR A 204 -15.05 5.49 -10.49
CA THR A 204 -16.02 5.61 -9.37
C THR A 204 -17.21 6.51 -9.71
N GLY A 205 -17.06 7.41 -10.69
CA GLY A 205 -18.18 8.13 -11.29
C GLY A 205 -19.09 7.20 -12.10
N THR A 206 -20.26 7.69 -12.48
CA THR A 206 -21.16 6.99 -13.41
C THR A 206 -20.65 7.22 -14.84
N PRO A 207 -20.18 6.17 -15.55
CA PRO A 207 -19.87 6.26 -16.97
C PRO A 207 -21.15 6.40 -17.79
N SER A 208 -21.10 7.18 -18.87
CA SER A 208 -22.15 7.26 -19.87
C SER A 208 -21.55 7.27 -21.26
N ILE A 209 -22.00 6.33 -22.10
CA ILE A 209 -21.60 6.18 -23.50
C ILE A 209 -22.80 6.50 -24.39
N ALA A 210 -22.56 7.31 -25.41
CA ALA A 210 -23.54 7.59 -26.44
C ALA A 210 -22.83 7.63 -27.80
N ASP A 211 -23.48 7.08 -28.81
CA ASP A 211 -22.99 7.13 -30.19
C ASP A 211 -24.20 7.42 -31.09
N PRO A 212 -24.16 8.47 -31.93
CA PRO A 212 -25.31 8.82 -32.77
C PRO A 212 -25.62 7.82 -33.88
N ASP A 213 -24.66 7.02 -34.34
CA ASP A 213 -24.79 6.19 -35.55
C ASP A 213 -24.40 4.73 -35.34
N SER A 214 -23.75 4.40 -34.23
CA SER A 214 -23.57 3.01 -33.77
C SER A 214 -24.42 2.71 -32.53
N THR A 215 -24.78 1.44 -32.33
CA THR A 215 -25.40 0.97 -31.07
C THR A 215 -24.49 0.03 -30.27
N GLN A 216 -23.28 -0.21 -30.78
CA GLN A 216 -22.29 -1.14 -30.22
C GLN A 216 -20.90 -0.53 -30.32
N LEU A 217 -20.02 -0.91 -29.41
CA LEU A 217 -18.61 -0.53 -29.43
C LEU A 217 -17.73 -1.71 -29.81
N ALA A 218 -16.64 -1.44 -30.53
CA ALA A 218 -15.66 -2.45 -30.87
C ALA A 218 -14.72 -2.74 -29.68
N LEU A 219 -14.25 -1.68 -29.01
CA LEU A 219 -13.31 -1.79 -27.89
C LEU A 219 -13.39 -0.63 -26.89
N VAL A 220 -12.82 -0.88 -25.71
CA VAL A 220 -12.55 0.15 -24.69
C VAL A 220 -11.08 0.09 -24.30
N ARG A 221 -10.41 1.23 -24.23
CA ARG A 221 -9.02 1.36 -23.75
C ARG A 221 -8.98 2.19 -22.48
N VAL A 222 -8.35 1.64 -21.45
CA VAL A 222 -8.01 2.35 -20.21
C VAL A 222 -6.51 2.33 -20.05
N SER A 223 -5.90 3.51 -19.96
CA SER A 223 -4.44 3.67 -19.96
C SER A 223 -3.96 4.42 -18.73
N ILE A 224 -2.90 3.94 -18.07
CA ILE A 224 -2.14 4.73 -17.09
C ILE A 224 -1.24 5.69 -17.88
N THR A 225 -1.59 6.97 -17.95
CA THR A 225 -0.88 7.93 -18.82
C THR A 225 0.47 8.35 -18.26
N ASN A 226 0.68 8.18 -16.95
CA ASN A 226 1.89 8.53 -16.25
C ASN A 226 2.48 7.35 -15.46
N LEU A 227 2.61 6.18 -16.10
CA LEU A 227 3.25 4.99 -15.51
C LEU A 227 4.61 5.33 -14.89
N LYS A 228 4.81 5.03 -13.60
CA LYS A 228 6.01 5.37 -12.82
C LYS A 228 6.79 4.16 -12.32
N ASP A 229 6.11 3.09 -11.91
CA ASP A 229 6.75 1.90 -11.29
C ASP A 229 6.82 0.71 -12.27
N GLY A 230 6.59 0.96 -13.56
CA GLY A 230 6.77 -0.03 -14.62
C GLY A 230 5.91 -1.28 -14.42
N ALA A 231 6.54 -2.46 -14.38
CA ALA A 231 5.85 -3.75 -14.31
C ALA A 231 5.15 -4.00 -12.96
N ASP A 232 5.48 -3.24 -11.91
CA ASP A 232 4.80 -3.32 -10.61
C ASP A 232 3.41 -2.67 -10.64
N GLU A 233 3.10 -1.86 -11.65
CA GLU A 233 1.79 -1.23 -11.82
C GLU A 233 0.94 -2.01 -12.81
N ARG A 234 -0.31 -2.28 -12.41
CA ARG A 234 -1.21 -3.09 -13.21
C ARG A 234 -2.63 -2.56 -13.20
N LEU A 235 -3.24 -2.58 -14.38
CA LEU A 235 -4.70 -2.56 -14.54
C LEU A 235 -5.20 -3.99 -14.68
N THR A 236 -6.22 -4.31 -13.90
CA THR A 236 -6.90 -5.61 -13.92
C THR A 236 -8.38 -5.41 -14.21
N TYR A 237 -8.97 -6.39 -14.90
CA TYR A 237 -10.39 -6.44 -15.18
C TYR A 237 -10.96 -7.72 -14.56
N ASP A 238 -11.99 -7.56 -13.71
CA ASP A 238 -12.74 -8.70 -13.20
C ASP A 238 -13.73 -9.20 -14.25
N HIS A 239 -13.53 -10.46 -14.69
CA HIS A 239 -14.34 -11.10 -15.72
C HIS A 239 -15.60 -11.78 -15.16
N ALA A 240 -15.83 -11.73 -13.84
CA ALA A 240 -16.98 -12.39 -13.22
C ALA A 240 -18.31 -11.93 -13.83
N GLY A 241 -18.98 -12.85 -14.54
CA GLY A 241 -20.27 -12.60 -15.21
C GLY A 241 -20.18 -11.77 -16.50
N SER A 242 -19.00 -11.62 -17.10
CA SER A 242 -18.78 -10.89 -18.35
C SER A 242 -18.13 -11.79 -19.40
N LEU A 243 -18.53 -11.62 -20.67
CA LEU A 243 -17.93 -12.31 -21.83
C LEU A 243 -16.89 -11.44 -22.56
N ILE A 244 -16.59 -10.25 -22.03
CA ILE A 244 -15.64 -9.31 -22.63
C ILE A 244 -14.22 -9.82 -22.41
N ALA A 245 -13.47 -9.99 -23.50
CA ALA A 245 -12.06 -10.35 -23.45
C ALA A 245 -11.20 -9.12 -23.11
N SER A 246 -10.07 -9.31 -22.43
CA SER A 246 -9.17 -8.21 -22.08
C SER A 246 -7.68 -8.54 -22.29
N THR A 247 -6.88 -7.52 -22.60
CA THR A 247 -5.42 -7.61 -22.65
C THR A 247 -4.79 -6.40 -21.99
N TYR A 248 -3.80 -6.61 -21.12
CA TYR A 248 -3.01 -5.54 -20.50
C TYR A 248 -1.57 -5.58 -21.01
N ASN A 249 -1.07 -4.45 -21.51
CA ASN A 249 0.34 -4.28 -21.85
C ASN A 249 1.05 -3.52 -20.71
N ALA A 250 1.85 -4.25 -19.92
CA ALA A 250 2.56 -3.69 -18.77
C ALA A 250 3.63 -2.66 -19.13
N SER A 251 4.17 -2.69 -20.35
CA SER A 251 5.17 -1.71 -20.79
C SER A 251 4.55 -0.37 -21.15
N THR A 252 3.30 -0.36 -21.61
CA THR A 252 2.58 0.86 -22.02
C THR A 252 1.50 1.29 -21.02
N GLY A 253 1.17 0.46 -20.04
CA GLY A 253 0.11 0.73 -19.06
C GLY A 253 -1.31 0.69 -19.64
N VAL A 254 -1.51 0.03 -20.80
CA VAL A 254 -2.79 0.04 -21.53
C VAL A 254 -3.54 -1.28 -21.31
N LEU A 255 -4.75 -1.19 -20.76
CA LEU A 255 -5.75 -2.26 -20.73
C LEU A 255 -6.73 -2.04 -21.88
N THR A 256 -6.86 -3.04 -22.75
CA THR A 256 -7.84 -3.06 -23.83
C THR A 256 -8.89 -4.12 -23.54
N LEU A 257 -10.17 -3.75 -23.63
CA LEU A 257 -11.32 -4.63 -23.56
C LEU A 257 -11.89 -4.80 -24.98
N PHE A 258 -11.98 -6.03 -25.48
CA PHE A 258 -12.44 -6.35 -26.84
C PHE A 258 -13.87 -6.85 -26.86
N GLY A 259 -14.60 -6.55 -27.94
CA GLY A 259 -15.96 -7.02 -28.15
C GLY A 259 -16.92 -6.34 -27.18
N ALA A 260 -16.80 -5.02 -27.06
CA ALA A 260 -17.38 -4.26 -25.96
C ALA A 260 -18.93 -4.29 -25.91
N GLY A 261 -19.59 -4.76 -26.97
CA GLY A 261 -21.02 -5.11 -26.92
C GLY A 261 -21.90 -3.88 -26.85
N SER A 262 -23.01 -3.97 -26.11
CA SER A 262 -23.91 -2.81 -25.90
C SER A 262 -23.26 -1.76 -24.99
N PHE A 263 -23.72 -0.51 -25.05
CA PHE A 263 -23.22 0.56 -24.17
C PHE A 263 -23.33 0.21 -22.68
N ALA A 264 -24.42 -0.44 -22.29
CA ALA A 264 -24.65 -0.85 -20.90
C ALA A 264 -23.60 -1.87 -20.42
N ASP A 265 -23.18 -2.80 -21.30
CA ASP A 265 -22.15 -3.78 -20.97
C ASP A 265 -20.78 -3.11 -20.82
N CYS A 266 -20.45 -2.16 -21.70
CA CYS A 266 -19.23 -1.35 -21.62
C CYS A 266 -19.17 -0.53 -20.32
N GLU A 267 -20.25 0.16 -19.99
CA GLU A 267 -20.39 0.97 -18.78
C GLU A 267 -20.24 0.11 -17.52
N ALA A 268 -20.82 -1.10 -17.52
CA ALA A 268 -20.65 -2.06 -16.44
C ALA A 268 -19.23 -2.63 -16.38
N ALA A 269 -18.54 -2.80 -17.51
CA ALA A 269 -17.17 -3.29 -17.56
C ALA A 269 -16.18 -2.26 -17.00
N LEU A 270 -16.34 -0.98 -17.33
CA LEU A 270 -15.49 0.11 -16.83
C LEU A 270 -15.45 0.17 -15.29
N LYS A 271 -16.56 -0.16 -14.62
CA LYS A 271 -16.64 -0.21 -13.14
C LYS A 271 -15.91 -1.39 -12.50
N ARG A 272 -15.50 -2.39 -13.30
CA ARG A 272 -14.78 -3.60 -12.84
C ARG A 272 -13.28 -3.54 -13.07
N ILE A 273 -12.76 -2.37 -13.45
CA ILE A 273 -11.33 -2.15 -13.67
C ILE A 273 -10.71 -1.64 -12.38
N SER A 274 -9.63 -2.30 -11.95
CA SER A 274 -8.88 -1.93 -10.75
C SER A 274 -7.40 -1.73 -11.04
N TYR A 275 -6.83 -0.72 -10.39
CA TYR A 275 -5.41 -0.44 -10.31
C TYR A 275 -4.79 -1.16 -9.10
N SER A 276 -3.59 -1.70 -9.27
CA SER A 276 -2.77 -2.25 -8.20
C SER A 276 -1.30 -1.89 -8.42
N ASN A 277 -0.56 -1.78 -7.32
CA ASN A 277 0.88 -1.50 -7.34
C ASN A 277 1.63 -2.38 -6.34
N THR A 278 2.57 -3.20 -6.83
CA THR A 278 3.34 -4.16 -6.02
C THR A 278 4.74 -3.70 -5.64
N ALA A 279 5.17 -2.51 -6.06
CA ALA A 279 6.51 -2.01 -5.78
C ALA A 279 6.73 -1.85 -4.27
N LEU A 280 7.93 -2.18 -3.79
CA LEU A 280 8.28 -1.99 -2.37
C LEU A 280 8.36 -0.50 -1.99
N ASN A 281 8.79 0.34 -2.95
CA ASN A 281 8.93 1.79 -2.84
C ASN A 281 8.19 2.47 -4.01
N PRO A 282 6.85 2.44 -4.04
CA PRO A 282 6.09 2.99 -5.14
C PRO A 282 6.20 4.52 -5.19
N ASP A 283 6.28 5.08 -6.40
CA ASP A 283 6.23 6.52 -6.61
C ASP A 283 4.87 7.08 -6.13
N LYS A 284 4.92 8.10 -5.27
CA LYS A 284 3.74 8.67 -4.60
C LYS A 284 2.95 9.68 -5.43
N SER A 285 3.37 9.98 -6.67
CA SER A 285 2.63 10.91 -7.53
C SER A 285 1.26 10.35 -7.84
N ASP A 286 0.24 11.18 -7.95
CA ASP A 286 -1.08 10.71 -8.38
C ASP A 286 -1.02 9.97 -9.72
N ARG A 287 -1.85 8.96 -9.89
CA ARG A 287 -1.97 8.25 -11.18
C ARG A 287 -3.13 8.79 -11.97
N VAL A 288 -2.86 9.07 -13.24
CA VAL A 288 -3.83 9.59 -14.19
C VAL A 288 -4.18 8.47 -15.15
N PHE A 289 -5.47 8.17 -15.23
CA PHE A 289 -6.00 7.21 -16.17
C PHE A 289 -6.71 7.94 -17.30
N SER A 290 -6.54 7.47 -18.53
CA SER A 290 -7.27 7.92 -19.70
C SER A 290 -8.17 6.80 -20.19
N VAL A 291 -9.44 7.13 -20.41
CA VAL A 291 -10.45 6.24 -20.99
C VAL A 291 -10.78 6.72 -22.39
N VAL A 292 -10.71 5.81 -23.34
CA VAL A 292 -11.15 5.98 -24.72
C VAL A 292 -12.04 4.81 -25.09
N VAL A 293 -13.22 5.09 -25.62
CA VAL A 293 -14.10 4.07 -26.21
C VAL A 293 -14.02 4.20 -27.72
N ALA A 294 -14.16 3.10 -28.45
CA ALA A 294 -14.11 3.13 -29.91
C ALA A 294 -15.23 2.27 -30.49
N ASP A 295 -15.87 2.80 -31.53
CA ASP A 295 -16.69 2.03 -32.44
C ASP A 295 -15.76 1.23 -33.39
N SER A 296 -16.28 0.72 -34.51
CA SER A 296 -15.46 -0.06 -35.46
C SER A 296 -14.57 0.81 -36.38
N PHE A 297 -14.62 2.13 -36.26
CA PHE A 297 -14.08 3.11 -37.20
C PHE A 297 -13.24 4.20 -36.53
N THR A 298 -13.69 4.75 -35.40
CA THR A 298 -13.11 5.93 -34.75
C THR A 298 -13.15 5.86 -33.22
N ASP A 299 -12.23 6.63 -32.62
CA ASP A 299 -12.06 6.77 -31.18
C ASP A 299 -12.84 7.96 -30.64
N SER A 300 -13.39 7.80 -29.43
CA SER A 300 -13.91 8.92 -28.65
C SER A 300 -12.79 9.90 -28.26
N ALA A 301 -13.17 11.11 -27.88
CA ALA A 301 -12.28 11.96 -27.10
C ALA A 301 -11.87 11.25 -25.81
N ALA A 302 -10.62 11.45 -25.39
CA ALA A 302 -10.10 10.87 -24.16
C ALA A 302 -10.65 11.60 -22.93
N VAL A 303 -11.22 10.85 -21.99
CA VAL A 303 -11.60 11.36 -20.66
C VAL A 303 -10.57 10.92 -19.63
N THR A 304 -10.09 11.85 -18.83
CA THR A 304 -9.10 11.56 -17.78
C THR A 304 -9.71 11.52 -16.40
N THR A 305 -9.16 10.68 -15.54
CA THR A 305 -9.52 10.56 -14.13
C THR A 305 -8.27 10.34 -13.29
N THR A 306 -8.28 10.82 -12.05
CA THR A 306 -7.09 10.82 -11.18
C THR A 306 -7.35 10.02 -9.91
N LEU A 307 -6.42 9.10 -9.61
CA LEU A 307 -6.33 8.39 -8.33
C LEU A 307 -5.25 9.03 -7.48
N LYS A 308 -5.64 9.49 -6.28
CA LYS A 308 -4.70 10.03 -5.31
C LYS A 308 -3.95 8.88 -4.66
N LEU A 309 -2.62 8.95 -4.65
CA LEU A 309 -1.78 7.97 -3.96
C LEU A 309 -1.38 8.50 -2.59
N SER A 310 -1.67 7.73 -1.55
CA SER A 310 -1.28 8.04 -0.17
C SER A 310 -0.65 6.81 0.45
N PHE A 311 0.63 6.59 0.19
CA PHE A 311 1.39 5.49 0.78
C PHE A 311 2.13 5.92 2.02
N ASN A 312 2.19 5.02 3.01
CA ASN A 312 3.12 5.13 4.13
C ASN A 312 4.57 5.28 3.62
N THR A 313 5.41 5.96 4.39
CA THR A 313 6.86 5.92 4.33
C THR A 313 7.36 5.30 5.63
N ALA A 314 8.10 4.21 5.53
CA ALA A 314 8.67 3.56 6.70
C ALA A 314 9.47 4.53 7.56
N PRO A 315 9.41 4.36 8.89
CA PRO A 315 10.11 5.23 9.81
C PRO A 315 11.62 4.97 9.75
N SER A 316 12.37 5.86 10.38
CA SER A 316 13.79 5.75 10.60
C SER A 316 14.13 5.91 12.07
N LEU A 317 15.23 5.26 12.48
CA LEU A 317 15.87 5.47 13.76
C LEU A 317 17.24 6.12 13.53
N GLY A 318 17.62 7.00 14.44
CA GLY A 318 18.94 7.62 14.50
C GLY A 318 20.03 6.66 15.02
N ALA A 319 20.87 7.17 15.90
CA ALA A 319 22.01 6.44 16.45
C ALA A 319 21.58 5.38 17.47
N ASP A 320 22.51 4.46 17.77
CA ASP A 320 22.36 3.50 18.86
C ASP A 320 22.06 4.17 20.20
N VAL A 321 21.22 3.51 20.99
CA VAL A 321 20.79 4.01 22.30
C VAL A 321 21.22 3.07 23.41
N SER A 322 21.35 3.60 24.61
CA SER A 322 21.68 2.83 25.79
C SER A 322 20.66 3.10 26.88
N LEU A 323 20.23 2.04 27.56
CA LEU A 323 19.64 2.18 28.89
C LEU A 323 20.67 2.79 29.84
N GLY A 324 20.19 3.38 30.94
CA GLY A 324 21.06 3.79 32.04
C GLY A 324 21.92 2.63 32.55
N SER A 325 23.12 2.95 33.02
CA SER A 325 24.02 1.96 33.62
C SER A 325 23.38 1.30 34.84
N ILE A 326 23.67 0.02 35.03
CA ILE A 326 23.14 -0.80 36.13
C ILE A 326 24.30 -1.33 36.96
N LEU A 327 24.05 -1.68 38.22
CA LEU A 327 25.06 -2.35 39.05
C LEU A 327 25.03 -3.86 38.81
N GLU A 328 26.17 -4.53 38.95
CA GLU A 328 26.18 -5.99 38.99
C GLU A 328 25.25 -6.51 40.09
N ASN A 329 24.63 -7.66 39.85
CA ASN A 329 23.63 -8.29 40.73
C ASN A 329 22.34 -7.44 40.97
N ALA A 330 22.18 -6.28 40.32
CA ALA A 330 21.00 -5.45 40.51
C ALA A 330 19.82 -5.90 39.65
N VAL A 331 18.62 -5.84 40.24
CA VAL A 331 17.35 -5.97 39.53
C VAL A 331 16.83 -4.57 39.18
N THR A 332 16.71 -4.26 37.89
CA THR A 332 16.24 -2.94 37.45
C THR A 332 14.76 -2.95 37.04
N ALA A 333 14.14 -1.76 37.15
CA ALA A 333 12.75 -1.54 36.76
C ALA A 333 12.55 -1.30 35.25
N GLY A 334 13.66 -1.24 34.49
CA GLY A 334 13.71 -0.95 33.06
C GLY A 334 13.18 0.42 32.65
N GLU A 335 13.24 0.69 31.35
CA GLU A 335 12.84 1.95 30.74
C GLU A 335 11.83 1.70 29.61
N ALA A 336 10.87 2.60 29.45
CA ALA A 336 9.89 2.52 28.38
C ALA A 336 10.53 2.82 27.02
N ILE A 337 10.18 2.05 25.99
CA ILE A 337 10.68 2.22 24.63
C ILE A 337 10.43 3.64 24.09
N SER A 338 9.27 4.22 24.38
CA SER A 338 8.93 5.60 23.99
C SER A 338 9.88 6.64 24.56
N THR A 339 10.37 6.43 25.78
CA THR A 339 11.32 7.33 26.43
C THR A 339 12.70 7.15 25.80
N LEU A 340 13.15 5.90 25.68
CA LEU A 340 14.45 5.53 25.16
C LEU A 340 14.67 6.01 23.71
N LEU A 341 13.63 5.98 22.88
CA LEU A 341 13.70 6.33 21.45
C LEU A 341 13.13 7.71 21.10
N SER A 342 12.74 8.51 22.10
CA SER A 342 12.07 9.80 21.91
C SER A 342 12.78 10.76 20.95
N ASN A 343 14.12 10.78 20.96
CA ASN A 343 14.94 11.63 20.11
C ASN A 343 15.52 10.92 18.88
N GLN A 344 15.23 9.62 18.71
CA GLN A 344 15.77 8.82 17.61
C GLN A 344 14.76 8.56 16.49
N PHE A 345 13.47 8.59 16.79
CA PHE A 345 12.42 8.31 15.80
C PHE A 345 12.18 9.50 14.88
N SER A 346 12.20 9.24 13.57
CA SER A 346 11.80 10.19 12.54
C SER A 346 11.05 9.48 11.43
N ASP A 347 10.01 10.11 10.92
CA ASP A 347 9.12 9.52 9.93
C ASP A 347 8.68 10.62 8.95
N PRO A 348 8.81 10.40 7.63
CA PRO A 348 8.46 11.41 6.62
C PRO A 348 6.97 11.75 6.51
N ASP A 349 6.07 10.91 7.03
CA ASP A 349 4.63 11.13 6.90
C ASP A 349 4.09 12.13 7.94
N THR A 350 2.95 12.73 7.62
CA THR A 350 2.30 13.71 8.50
C THR A 350 1.59 13.03 9.67
N ASN A 351 1.75 13.57 10.88
CA ASN A 351 1.20 13.01 12.14
C ASN A 351 1.75 11.62 12.51
N SER A 352 2.94 11.29 12.03
CA SER A 352 3.62 10.05 12.39
C SER A 352 4.03 10.01 13.85
N SER A 353 4.07 8.80 14.41
CA SER A 353 4.50 8.54 15.78
C SER A 353 5.04 7.13 15.93
N LEU A 354 5.95 6.96 16.90
CA LEU A 354 6.48 5.64 17.27
C LEU A 354 5.37 4.82 17.94
N LYS A 355 4.91 3.77 17.27
CA LYS A 355 3.92 2.84 17.81
C LYS A 355 4.56 1.70 18.60
N GLY A 356 5.81 1.36 18.27
CA GLY A 356 6.55 0.30 18.94
C GLY A 356 7.86 -0.05 18.25
N ILE A 357 8.38 -1.23 18.56
CA ILE A 357 9.58 -1.80 17.93
C ILE A 357 9.39 -3.28 17.60
N ALA A 358 10.13 -3.73 16.61
CA ALA A 358 10.39 -5.14 16.37
C ALA A 358 11.83 -5.45 16.80
N ILE A 359 12.00 -6.35 17.77
CA ILE A 359 13.34 -6.84 18.14
C ILE A 359 13.70 -7.97 17.19
N VAL A 360 14.76 -7.75 16.41
CA VAL A 360 15.22 -8.64 15.32
C VAL A 360 16.57 -9.29 15.63
N GLY A 361 17.27 -8.87 16.68
CA GLY A 361 18.52 -9.50 17.13
C GLY A 361 18.67 -9.45 18.65
N ASN A 362 19.19 -10.54 19.21
CA ASN A 362 19.60 -10.65 20.61
C ASN A 362 20.74 -11.67 20.68
N THR A 363 21.97 -11.19 20.87
CA THR A 363 23.17 -12.06 20.91
C THR A 363 23.78 -12.20 22.29
N ALA A 364 23.20 -11.56 23.32
CA ALA A 364 23.72 -11.62 24.68
C ALA A 364 23.79 -13.07 25.18
N PRO A 365 24.98 -13.60 25.48
CA PRO A 365 25.11 -14.93 26.06
C PRO A 365 24.69 -14.92 27.53
N THR A 366 24.23 -16.07 28.02
CA THR A 366 23.81 -16.26 29.42
C THR A 366 24.92 -16.02 30.43
N THR A 367 26.19 -16.00 30.00
CA THR A 367 27.34 -15.63 30.86
C THR A 367 27.38 -14.15 31.18
N GLN A 368 26.76 -13.30 30.36
CA GLN A 368 26.60 -11.86 30.61
C GLN A 368 25.28 -11.57 31.33
N GLY A 369 24.19 -12.21 30.90
CA GLY A 369 22.85 -11.96 31.40
C GLY A 369 21.79 -12.19 30.33
N TRP A 370 20.62 -11.58 30.52
CA TRP A 370 19.54 -11.65 29.54
C TRP A 370 18.75 -10.35 29.46
N TRP A 371 18.17 -10.12 28.28
CA TRP A 371 17.26 -9.02 28.02
C TRP A 371 15.82 -9.43 28.35
N ASP A 372 15.14 -8.61 29.15
CA ASP A 372 13.74 -8.78 29.51
C ASP A 372 12.89 -7.62 29.00
N TYR A 373 11.61 -7.91 28.78
CA TYR A 373 10.58 -6.90 28.52
C TYR A 373 9.39 -7.07 29.46
N SER A 374 8.65 -5.97 29.68
CA SER A 374 7.42 -5.96 30.46
C SER A 374 6.38 -5.01 29.88
N THR A 375 5.17 -5.50 29.67
CA THR A 375 4.05 -4.71 29.10
C THR A 375 3.20 -4.04 30.17
N ASN A 376 3.39 -4.40 31.45
CA ASN A 376 2.68 -3.82 32.59
C ASN A 376 3.62 -3.25 33.67
N GLY A 377 4.94 -3.36 33.46
CA GLY A 377 5.97 -2.90 34.38
C GLY A 377 6.18 -3.77 35.62
N ILE A 378 5.48 -4.91 35.71
CA ILE A 378 5.49 -5.81 36.88
C ILE A 378 5.98 -7.19 36.45
N ASP A 379 5.33 -7.79 35.46
CA ASP A 379 5.64 -9.12 34.95
C ASP A 379 6.67 -9.01 33.83
N TRP A 380 7.81 -9.67 34.02
CA TRP A 380 8.93 -9.65 33.08
C TRP A 380 9.06 -10.97 32.35
N ARG A 381 9.42 -10.89 31.07
CA ARG A 381 9.70 -12.05 30.24
C ARG A 381 10.95 -11.83 29.42
N GLU A 382 11.73 -12.88 29.29
CA GLU A 382 12.93 -12.88 28.45
C GLU A 382 12.56 -12.66 26.98
N VAL A 383 13.35 -11.83 26.29
CA VAL A 383 13.25 -11.61 24.84
C VAL A 383 13.44 -12.93 24.09
N GLY A 384 14.44 -13.72 24.51
CA GLY A 384 14.86 -14.98 23.89
C GLY A 384 15.47 -14.78 22.50
N THR A 385 15.47 -15.84 21.70
CA THR A 385 15.95 -15.78 20.31
C THR A 385 14.94 -15.09 19.39
N VAL A 386 15.43 -14.20 18.54
CA VAL A 386 14.67 -13.41 17.57
C VAL A 386 15.46 -13.28 16.26
N SER A 387 14.75 -13.00 15.16
CA SER A 387 15.31 -12.74 13.83
C SER A 387 14.32 -11.88 13.03
N ASP A 388 14.67 -11.38 11.84
CA ASP A 388 13.69 -10.71 10.98
C ASP A 388 12.46 -11.60 10.67
N SER A 389 12.64 -12.92 10.48
CA SER A 389 11.53 -13.85 10.23
C SER A 389 10.71 -14.22 11.47
N ASN A 390 11.17 -13.85 12.67
CA ASN A 390 10.55 -14.20 13.94
C ASN A 390 10.79 -13.10 14.98
N ALA A 391 10.49 -11.86 14.62
CA ALA A 391 10.78 -10.70 15.44
C ALA A 391 9.79 -10.62 16.62
N LEU A 392 10.26 -10.16 17.78
CA LEU A 392 9.39 -9.88 18.91
C LEU A 392 8.79 -8.47 18.77
N ILE A 393 7.46 -8.38 18.71
CA ILE A 393 6.74 -7.12 18.49
C ILE A 393 6.27 -6.51 19.81
N LEU A 394 6.79 -5.33 20.14
CA LEU A 394 6.54 -4.62 21.41
C LEU A 394 5.99 -3.22 21.15
N SER A 395 5.03 -2.78 21.97
CA SER A 395 4.48 -1.41 21.89
C SER A 395 5.48 -0.39 22.43
N ALA A 396 5.30 0.88 22.07
CA ALA A 396 6.13 1.97 22.58
C ALA A 396 6.05 2.13 24.12
N THR A 397 4.99 1.65 24.76
CA THR A 397 4.81 1.67 26.22
C THR A 397 5.50 0.52 26.95
N THR A 398 5.96 -0.51 26.22
CA THR A 398 6.63 -1.66 26.82
C THR A 398 7.98 -1.23 27.40
N LYS A 399 8.30 -1.75 28.59
CA LYS A 399 9.59 -1.52 29.23
C LYS A 399 10.61 -2.57 28.84
N LEU A 400 11.87 -2.16 28.68
CA LEU A 400 13.02 -3.03 28.47
C LEU A 400 14.01 -2.91 29.63
N ARG A 401 14.67 -4.02 29.95
CA ARG A 401 15.80 -4.05 30.88
C ARG A 401 16.79 -5.13 30.50
N PHE A 402 18.02 -4.98 30.98
CA PHE A 402 18.97 -6.06 31.07
C PHE A 402 19.02 -6.60 32.52
N GLN A 403 19.15 -7.91 32.67
CA GLN A 403 19.38 -8.59 33.94
C GLN A 403 20.76 -9.25 33.87
N PRO A 404 21.77 -8.73 34.60
CA PRO A 404 23.10 -9.32 34.56
C PRO A 404 23.08 -10.67 35.28
N THR A 405 23.83 -11.63 34.74
CA THR A 405 24.16 -12.85 35.47
C THR A 405 24.99 -12.46 36.70
N GLN A 406 24.92 -13.28 37.75
CA GLN A 406 25.62 -13.04 39.00
C GLN A 406 27.11 -12.73 38.73
N PHE A 407 27.61 -11.65 39.34
CA PHE A 407 29.00 -11.18 39.22
C PHE A 407 29.44 -10.70 37.83
N TYR A 408 28.52 -10.57 36.86
CA TYR A 408 28.86 -9.99 35.58
C TYR A 408 28.94 -8.46 35.68
N ASN A 409 30.07 -7.91 35.22
CA ASN A 409 30.27 -6.49 34.98
C ASN A 409 30.88 -6.28 33.59
N GLY A 410 30.57 -5.14 32.94
CA GLY A 410 30.98 -4.84 31.57
C GLY A 410 29.82 -4.40 30.67
N THR A 411 30.05 -4.41 29.36
CA THR A 411 29.03 -4.08 28.35
C THR A 411 28.47 -5.37 27.75
N PRO A 412 27.21 -5.73 28.05
CA PRO A 412 26.60 -6.89 27.43
C PRO A 412 26.28 -6.63 25.96
N ASP A 413 26.13 -7.69 25.17
CA ASP A 413 25.72 -7.58 23.77
C ASP A 413 24.34 -6.93 23.68
N SER A 414 24.17 -6.07 22.67
CA SER A 414 22.97 -5.27 22.48
C SER A 414 21.81 -6.04 21.85
N LEU A 415 20.60 -5.49 22.01
CA LEU A 415 19.46 -5.85 21.17
C LEU A 415 19.57 -5.11 19.84
N THR A 416 19.16 -5.75 18.74
CA THR A 416 18.99 -5.11 17.44
C THR A 416 17.50 -4.92 17.15
N ILE A 417 17.10 -3.72 16.77
CA ILE A 417 15.68 -3.33 16.64
C ILE A 417 15.36 -2.64 15.31
N ARG A 418 14.10 -2.70 14.93
CA ARG A 418 13.45 -1.84 13.92
C ARG A 418 12.34 -1.02 14.58
N ALA A 419 12.15 0.23 14.16
CA ALA A 419 11.00 1.03 14.59
C ALA A 419 9.71 0.58 13.90
N ILE A 420 8.59 0.79 14.59
CA ILE A 420 7.24 0.58 14.07
C ILE A 420 6.49 1.91 14.15
N ASP A 421 5.97 2.38 13.01
CA ASP A 421 5.17 3.60 12.93
C ASP A 421 3.68 3.37 13.26
N ASN A 422 2.89 4.45 13.21
CA ASN A 422 1.47 4.45 13.54
C ASN A 422 0.57 3.69 12.54
N THR A 423 1.05 3.39 11.32
CA THR A 423 0.32 2.64 10.29
C THR A 423 0.28 1.14 10.54
N TYR A 424 1.11 0.60 11.45
CA TYR A 424 1.08 -0.81 11.82
C TYR A 424 -0.28 -1.25 12.39
N THR A 425 -0.96 -2.19 11.74
CA THR A 425 -2.29 -2.71 12.14
C THR A 425 -2.25 -4.04 12.88
N GLY A 426 -1.06 -4.65 13.02
CA GLY A 426 -0.90 -5.91 13.73
C GLY A 426 -1.00 -5.79 15.25
N SER A 427 -0.89 -6.92 15.94
CA SER A 427 -0.93 -6.98 17.41
C SER A 427 0.44 -6.74 18.05
N PHE A 428 0.43 -6.33 19.31
CA PHE A 428 1.62 -6.25 20.16
C PHE A 428 1.61 -7.35 21.21
N SER A 429 2.78 -7.67 21.74
CA SER A 429 2.89 -8.55 22.91
C SER A 429 2.11 -7.97 24.09
N THR A 430 1.44 -8.83 24.86
CA THR A 430 0.56 -8.42 25.97
C THR A 430 0.71 -9.32 27.17
N VAL A 431 0.16 -8.85 28.30
CA VAL A 431 -0.02 -9.62 29.52
C VAL A 431 -1.52 -9.79 29.76
N THR A 432 -1.97 -11.01 29.99
CA THR A 432 -3.35 -11.34 30.35
C THR A 432 -3.38 -12.05 31.70
N THR A 433 -4.24 -11.60 32.61
CA THR A 433 -4.50 -12.31 33.87
C THR A 433 -5.70 -13.22 33.68
N ILE A 434 -5.51 -14.53 33.82
CA ILE A 434 -6.59 -15.51 33.82
C ILE A 434 -6.87 -15.97 35.26
N LEU A 435 -8.14 -16.15 35.60
CA LEU A 435 -8.53 -16.82 36.84
C LEU A 435 -8.53 -18.32 36.58
N ARG A 436 -7.61 -19.09 37.18
CA ARG A 436 -7.75 -20.54 37.17
C ARG A 436 -8.99 -20.89 38.00
N GLY A 437 -9.91 -21.68 37.41
CA GLY A 437 -11.13 -22.13 38.09
C GLY A 437 -10.79 -22.70 39.47
N GLY A 438 -11.59 -22.37 40.49
CA GLY A 438 -11.35 -22.78 41.86
C GLY A 438 -11.12 -24.29 41.94
N TYR A 439 -10.01 -24.70 42.54
CA TYR A 439 -9.71 -26.12 42.74
C TYR A 439 -10.31 -26.56 44.09
N MET A 440 -11.02 -27.70 44.10
CA MET A 440 -11.47 -28.30 45.36
C MET A 440 -10.33 -29.16 45.91
N MET A 441 -9.78 -28.78 47.06
CA MET A 441 -8.97 -29.68 47.88
C MET A 441 -9.86 -30.29 48.95
N GLY A 442 -10.42 -31.47 48.66
CA GLY A 442 -11.38 -32.13 49.55
C GLY A 442 -12.69 -31.35 49.66
N SER A 443 -13.08 -30.95 50.87
CA SER A 443 -14.32 -30.18 51.15
C SER A 443 -14.12 -28.66 51.17
N ILE A 444 -12.91 -28.16 50.90
CA ILE A 444 -12.60 -26.73 50.86
C ILE A 444 -12.61 -26.26 49.41
N VAL A 445 -13.52 -25.31 49.11
CA VAL A 445 -13.51 -24.56 47.84
C VAL A 445 -12.47 -23.46 47.98
N MET A 446 -11.35 -23.56 47.27
CA MET A 446 -10.41 -22.45 47.20
C MET A 446 -10.93 -21.39 46.22
N PRO A 447 -10.82 -20.09 46.54
CA PRO A 447 -11.13 -19.03 45.59
C PRO A 447 -10.21 -19.12 44.37
N PRO A 448 -10.67 -18.73 43.17
CA PRO A 448 -9.82 -18.72 41.98
C PRO A 448 -8.61 -17.83 42.19
N MET A 449 -7.41 -18.37 41.93
CA MET A 449 -6.18 -17.60 41.97
C MET A 449 -5.91 -16.99 40.58
N PRO A 450 -5.63 -15.67 40.50
CA PRO A 450 -5.20 -15.06 39.25
C PRO A 450 -3.82 -15.63 38.86
N THR A 451 -3.69 -16.10 37.62
CA THR A 451 -2.43 -16.45 36.98
C THR A 451 -2.20 -15.49 35.84
N THR A 452 -1.05 -14.81 35.83
CA THR A 452 -0.67 -13.93 34.74
C THR A 452 0.04 -14.72 33.62
N ILE A 453 -0.34 -14.48 32.38
CA ILE A 453 0.27 -15.04 31.18
C ILE A 453 0.79 -13.90 30.30
N VAL A 454 2.11 -13.87 30.09
CA VAL A 454 2.73 -12.98 29.11
C VAL A 454 2.71 -13.69 27.75
N THR A 455 1.98 -13.12 26.78
CA THR A 455 1.85 -13.70 25.43
C THR A 455 2.71 -12.90 24.45
N PRO A 456 3.88 -13.43 24.00
CA PRO A 456 4.69 -12.77 22.98
C PRO A 456 3.97 -12.79 21.63
N VAL A 457 4.01 -11.66 20.91
CA VAL A 457 3.69 -11.63 19.48
C VAL A 457 4.98 -11.77 18.69
N ARG A 458 4.99 -12.75 17.79
CA ARG A 458 6.08 -13.00 16.84
C ARG A 458 5.59 -12.69 15.43
N GLN A 459 6.40 -11.98 14.65
CA GLN A 459 6.05 -11.63 13.28
C GLN A 459 7.27 -11.66 12.36
N ASP A 460 7.05 -12.07 11.12
CA ASP A 460 8.02 -11.88 10.04
C ASP A 460 8.00 -10.42 9.58
N VAL A 461 9.12 -9.73 9.79
CA VAL A 461 9.38 -8.33 9.42
C VAL A 461 10.47 -8.22 8.34
N SER A 462 10.74 -9.31 7.61
CA SER A 462 11.66 -9.31 6.47
C SER A 462 11.24 -8.33 5.37
N ARG A 463 9.93 -8.05 5.25
CA ARG A 463 9.42 -6.93 4.45
C ARG A 463 9.42 -5.64 5.28
N ASN A 464 10.48 -4.85 5.13
CA ASN A 464 10.72 -3.61 5.84
C ASN A 464 11.13 -2.46 4.88
N GLY A 465 11.14 -1.23 5.40
CA GLY A 465 11.41 -0.04 4.59
C GLY A 465 10.26 0.28 3.61
N GLY A 466 10.46 1.32 2.81
CA GLY A 466 9.49 1.73 1.78
C GLY A 466 8.12 2.08 2.33
N THR A 467 7.10 1.31 1.98
CA THR A 467 5.73 1.48 2.48
C THR A 467 5.41 0.66 3.73
N SER A 468 6.36 -0.17 4.19
CA SER A 468 6.17 -0.97 5.38
C SER A 468 6.06 -0.09 6.62
N ALA A 469 5.31 -0.53 7.63
CA ALA A 469 5.29 0.14 8.93
C ALA A 469 6.61 -0.05 9.72
N PHE A 470 7.50 -0.91 9.23
CA PHE A 470 8.79 -1.24 9.86
C PHE A 470 9.94 -0.49 9.21
N SER A 471 10.84 0.08 10.02
CA SER A 471 12.04 0.74 9.51
C SER A 471 12.92 -0.20 8.68
N GLY A 472 13.44 0.31 7.55
CA GLY A 472 14.35 -0.43 6.68
C GLY A 472 15.74 -0.63 7.30
N THR A 473 16.18 0.31 8.14
CA THR A 473 17.42 0.22 8.92
C THR A 473 17.16 -0.32 10.33
N THR A 474 18.24 -0.79 10.96
CA THR A 474 18.23 -1.27 12.35
C THR A 474 19.09 -0.39 13.24
N THR A 475 18.75 -0.35 14.52
CA THR A 475 19.49 0.36 15.58
C THR A 475 19.69 -0.58 16.77
N SER A 476 20.73 -0.35 17.57
CA SER A 476 21.03 -1.14 18.76
C SER A 476 20.53 -0.51 20.05
N ILE A 477 20.08 -1.35 21.00
CA ILE A 477 19.83 -0.97 22.40
C ILE A 477 20.84 -1.70 23.29
N GLY A 478 21.70 -0.94 23.97
CA GLY A 478 22.71 -1.45 24.91
C GLY A 478 22.48 -1.04 26.36
N THR A 479 23.41 -1.43 27.24
CA THR A 479 23.57 -0.92 28.60
C THR A 479 25.02 -1.10 29.06
N THR A 480 25.36 -0.65 30.26
CA THR A 480 26.63 -0.94 30.93
C THR A 480 26.36 -1.46 32.34
N VAL A 481 27.02 -2.55 32.72
CA VAL A 481 26.99 -3.12 34.07
C VAL A 481 28.25 -2.69 34.81
N LEU A 482 28.08 -1.88 35.84
CA LEU A 482 29.16 -1.37 36.69
C LEU A 482 29.50 -2.38 37.77
N SER A 483 30.79 -2.51 38.09
CA SER A 483 31.25 -3.34 39.20
C SER A 483 30.88 -2.72 40.55
N VAL A 484 30.66 -3.58 41.53
CA VAL A 484 30.45 -3.28 42.94
C VAL A 484 31.43 -4.18 43.68
N ASN A 485 32.37 -3.59 44.42
CA ASN A 485 33.37 -4.37 45.15
C ASN A 485 32.76 -5.11 46.36
N GLN A 486 33.17 -6.35 46.64
CA GLN A 486 32.83 -7.11 47.84
C GLN A 486 34.03 -7.25 48.78
N ALA A 487 33.82 -6.85 50.04
CA ALA A 487 34.88 -6.87 51.05
C ALA A 487 35.48 -8.27 51.25
N PRO A 488 36.78 -8.33 51.64
CA PRO A 488 37.44 -9.61 51.85
C PRO A 488 36.82 -10.33 53.04
N THR A 489 36.84 -11.67 53.02
CA THR A 489 36.36 -12.46 54.16
C THR A 489 37.48 -13.34 54.70
N PHE A 490 37.46 -13.61 56.00
CA PHE A 490 38.43 -14.48 56.68
C PHE A 490 37.86 -14.98 58.00
N THR A 491 38.43 -16.04 58.55
CA THR A 491 38.09 -16.61 59.87
C THR A 491 39.30 -16.51 60.80
N LEU A 492 39.08 -16.01 62.02
CA LEU A 492 40.10 -16.00 63.07
C LEU A 492 39.97 -17.25 63.94
N GLY A 493 41.08 -17.70 64.50
CA GLY A 493 41.16 -18.74 65.51
C GLY A 493 40.61 -18.28 66.85
N GLU A 494 40.64 -19.17 67.84
CA GLU A 494 40.14 -18.89 69.18
C GLU A 494 40.95 -17.81 69.90
N ASN A 495 40.38 -17.22 70.96
CA ASN A 495 41.13 -16.31 71.83
C ASN A 495 42.33 -17.05 72.45
N GLN A 496 43.45 -16.35 72.60
CA GLN A 496 44.69 -16.93 73.10
C GLN A 496 44.86 -16.67 74.60
N SER A 497 45.43 -17.63 75.32
CA SER A 497 45.78 -17.47 76.73
C SER A 497 47.09 -18.16 77.03
N VAL A 498 48.08 -17.41 77.53
CA VAL A 498 49.42 -17.90 77.83
C VAL A 498 49.98 -17.25 79.10
N ASP A 499 50.99 -17.87 79.70
CA ASP A 499 51.70 -17.28 80.85
C ASP A 499 52.48 -16.02 80.44
N VAL A 500 52.57 -15.04 81.36
CA VAL A 500 53.32 -13.80 81.15
C VAL A 500 54.81 -14.02 80.85
N SER A 501 55.38 -15.15 81.28
CA SER A 501 56.77 -15.55 81.06
C SER A 501 56.98 -16.42 79.82
N ALA A 502 55.91 -16.71 79.06
CA ALA A 502 56.02 -17.52 77.86
C ALA A 502 56.89 -16.83 76.80
N GLY A 503 57.66 -17.63 76.06
CA GLY A 503 58.45 -17.15 74.92
C GLY A 503 57.58 -16.72 73.73
N THR A 504 58.19 -16.56 72.57
CA THR A 504 57.45 -16.28 71.32
C THR A 504 56.43 -17.38 71.05
N GLN A 505 55.18 -16.97 70.85
CA GLN A 505 54.08 -17.83 70.49
C GLN A 505 53.91 -17.83 68.97
N ALA A 506 53.64 -18.99 68.39
CA ALA A 506 53.33 -19.18 66.99
C ALA A 506 52.09 -20.07 66.87
N VAL A 507 50.98 -19.50 66.41
CA VAL A 507 49.70 -20.19 66.28
C VAL A 507 49.43 -20.37 64.79
N ASN A 508 49.76 -21.55 64.28
CA ASN A 508 49.57 -21.89 62.87
C ASN A 508 48.07 -22.04 62.56
N GLY A 509 47.66 -21.61 61.37
CA GLY A 509 46.25 -21.68 60.94
C GLY A 509 45.33 -20.76 61.75
N PHE A 510 45.86 -19.68 62.32
CA PHE A 510 45.07 -18.72 63.09
C PHE A 510 44.13 -17.91 62.19
N LEU A 511 44.59 -17.49 61.03
CA LEU A 511 43.78 -16.81 60.02
C LEU A 511 43.57 -17.75 58.84
N THR A 512 42.31 -18.13 58.58
CA THR A 512 41.93 -19.11 57.55
C THR A 512 40.76 -18.64 56.71
N ASN A 513 40.42 -19.37 55.65
CA ASN A 513 39.30 -19.08 54.74
C ASN A 513 39.35 -17.65 54.18
N VAL A 514 40.53 -17.20 53.75
CA VAL A 514 40.71 -15.86 53.18
C VAL A 514 40.16 -15.81 51.76
N THR A 515 39.25 -14.89 51.51
CA THR A 515 38.79 -14.51 50.17
C THR A 515 39.05 -13.03 49.94
N LYS A 516 39.30 -12.65 48.69
CA LYS A 516 39.43 -11.25 48.29
C LYS A 516 38.08 -10.53 48.23
N GLY A 517 37.02 -11.31 48.08
CA GLY A 517 35.67 -10.84 47.87
C GLY A 517 34.90 -11.92 47.10
N ALA A 518 34.10 -11.50 46.14
CA ALA A 518 33.36 -12.37 45.23
C ALA A 518 34.27 -13.04 44.16
N PRO A 519 33.78 -14.08 43.46
CA PRO A 519 34.59 -14.83 42.49
C PRO A 519 35.18 -13.99 41.34
N ASN A 520 34.51 -12.92 40.90
CA ASN A 520 34.97 -12.00 39.86
C ASN A 520 36.11 -11.07 40.31
N GLU A 521 36.42 -11.03 41.61
CA GLU A 521 37.44 -10.18 42.23
C GLU A 521 38.74 -10.96 42.53
N SER A 522 38.91 -12.15 41.94
CA SER A 522 40.07 -13.02 42.20
C SER A 522 41.42 -12.37 41.92
N ASN A 523 41.44 -11.36 41.05
CA ASN A 523 42.63 -10.62 40.63
C ASN A 523 43.03 -9.49 41.58
N GLU A 524 42.22 -9.19 42.60
CA GLU A 524 42.51 -8.15 43.58
C GLU A 524 43.67 -8.51 44.50
N THR A 525 44.14 -7.56 45.30
CA THR A 525 45.27 -7.72 46.23
C THR A 525 44.87 -7.34 47.64
N LEU A 526 45.29 -8.14 48.63
CA LEU A 526 44.99 -7.89 50.05
C LEU A 526 46.13 -7.18 50.77
N THR A 527 45.76 -6.22 51.60
CA THR A 527 46.59 -5.57 52.61
C THR A 527 46.15 -6.05 53.99
N TYR A 528 47.10 -6.49 54.80
CA TYR A 528 46.86 -6.96 56.18
C TYR A 528 47.31 -5.87 57.16
N GLU A 529 46.41 -5.48 58.05
CA GLU A 529 46.69 -4.54 59.13
C GLU A 529 46.30 -5.17 60.47
N VAL A 530 47.24 -5.19 61.42
CA VAL A 530 47.03 -5.72 62.77
C VAL A 530 47.32 -4.61 63.77
N THR A 531 46.34 -4.32 64.62
CA THR A 531 46.47 -3.33 65.70
C THR A 531 46.14 -3.96 67.03
N VAL A 532 46.71 -3.41 68.11
CA VAL A 532 46.52 -3.90 69.47
C VAL A 532 46.34 -2.72 70.42
N ASP A 533 45.34 -2.78 71.30
CA ASP A 533 45.03 -1.71 72.25
C ASP A 533 46.11 -1.55 73.34
N ASN A 534 46.57 -2.67 73.90
CA ASN A 534 47.49 -2.77 75.02
C ASN A 534 48.86 -3.30 74.57
N ALA A 535 49.48 -2.63 73.59
CA ALA A 535 50.77 -3.01 73.00
C ALA A 535 51.90 -3.26 74.04
N GLY A 536 51.84 -2.60 75.19
CA GLY A 536 52.80 -2.73 76.28
C GLY A 536 52.81 -4.09 77.01
N LEU A 537 51.85 -4.97 76.70
CA LEU A 537 51.83 -6.37 77.14
C LEU A 537 52.78 -7.27 76.32
N PHE A 538 53.27 -6.78 75.18
CA PHE A 538 54.17 -7.50 74.28
C PHE A 538 55.52 -6.78 74.14
N THR A 539 56.56 -7.54 73.77
CA THR A 539 57.89 -6.94 73.55
C THR A 539 57.87 -6.01 72.32
N THR A 540 58.83 -5.09 72.23
CA THR A 540 58.93 -4.14 71.10
C THR A 540 59.02 -4.84 69.74
N ASN A 541 59.70 -5.99 69.66
CA ASN A 541 59.87 -6.78 68.43
C ASN A 541 58.93 -8.00 68.34
N GLY A 542 58.03 -8.17 69.32
CA GLY A 542 57.13 -9.31 69.42
C GLY A 542 55.67 -8.88 69.53
N GLN A 543 55.31 -7.76 68.90
CA GLN A 543 53.91 -7.35 68.78
C GLN A 543 53.11 -8.42 68.02
N PRO A 544 51.80 -8.56 68.29
CA PRO A 544 50.92 -9.44 67.52
C PRO A 544 50.98 -9.12 66.03
N THR A 545 51.31 -10.13 65.24
CA THR A 545 51.40 -10.05 63.77
C THR A 545 50.75 -11.28 63.16
N ILE A 546 50.20 -11.13 61.95
CA ILE A 546 49.71 -12.23 61.12
C ILE A 546 50.62 -12.35 59.91
N ASP A 547 51.13 -13.55 59.66
CA ASP A 547 51.84 -13.85 58.43
C ASP A 547 50.84 -13.95 57.25
N PRO A 548 50.99 -13.13 56.19
CA PRO A 548 50.00 -13.05 55.11
C PRO A 548 50.01 -14.28 54.18
N GLU A 549 51.06 -15.11 54.20
CA GLU A 549 51.16 -16.31 53.36
C GLU A 549 50.61 -17.53 54.08
N THR A 550 50.91 -17.66 55.38
CA THR A 550 50.59 -18.84 56.18
C THR A 550 49.39 -18.67 57.10
N GLY A 551 48.97 -17.42 57.35
CA GLY A 551 47.91 -17.09 58.31
C GLY A 551 48.32 -17.34 59.78
N ALA A 552 49.60 -17.52 60.06
CA ALA A 552 50.09 -17.79 61.41
C ALA A 552 50.11 -16.50 62.26
N LEU A 553 49.59 -16.58 63.49
CA LEU A 553 49.72 -15.52 64.49
C LEU A 553 51.03 -15.67 65.25
N SER A 554 51.78 -14.57 65.37
CA SER A 554 53.00 -14.49 66.17
C SER A 554 52.97 -13.33 67.16
N TYR A 555 53.37 -13.58 68.41
CA TYR A 555 53.52 -12.56 69.44
C TYR A 555 54.48 -13.03 70.55
N THR A 556 55.06 -12.11 71.31
CA THR A 556 55.95 -12.43 72.45
C THR A 556 55.57 -11.60 73.67
N PRO A 557 55.07 -12.23 74.75
CA PRO A 557 54.77 -11.57 76.03
C PRO A 557 55.94 -10.77 76.61
N ALA A 558 55.65 -9.65 77.27
CA ALA A 558 56.66 -8.79 77.92
C ALA A 558 56.75 -8.97 79.45
N GLY A 559 56.20 -10.06 80.01
CA GLY A 559 56.23 -10.30 81.46
C GLY A 559 55.21 -9.49 82.27
N LYS A 560 54.18 -8.92 81.64
CA LYS A 560 53.11 -8.16 82.31
C LYS A 560 51.77 -8.86 82.13
N ALA A 561 51.04 -9.06 83.23
CA ALA A 561 49.70 -9.63 83.19
C ALA A 561 48.67 -8.62 82.66
N GLY A 562 47.66 -9.13 81.96
CA GLY A 562 46.58 -8.32 81.38
C GLY A 562 46.01 -8.94 80.12
N THR A 563 44.99 -8.30 79.57
CA THR A 563 44.34 -8.73 78.32
C THR A 563 44.54 -7.66 77.25
N ALA A 564 44.96 -8.08 76.07
CA ALA A 564 45.00 -7.24 74.88
C ALA A 564 43.89 -7.65 73.90
N THR A 565 43.22 -6.67 73.33
CA THR A 565 42.33 -6.85 72.17
C THR A 565 43.13 -6.59 70.91
N VAL A 566 43.22 -7.59 70.05
CA VAL A 566 43.88 -7.48 68.74
C VAL A 566 42.81 -7.34 67.66
N THR A 567 42.94 -6.32 66.83
CA THR A 567 42.08 -6.11 65.65
C THR A 567 42.86 -6.46 64.41
N VAL A 568 42.34 -7.41 63.64
CA VAL A 568 42.85 -7.78 62.33
C VAL A 568 41.92 -7.19 61.27
N THR A 569 42.49 -6.38 60.38
CA THR A 569 41.79 -5.77 59.25
C THR A 569 42.41 -6.27 57.96
N LEU A 570 41.58 -6.83 57.07
CA LEU A 570 41.96 -7.13 55.70
C LEU A 570 41.30 -6.09 54.80
N LYS A 571 42.08 -5.54 53.88
CA LYS A 571 41.64 -4.56 52.89
C LYS A 571 42.02 -4.99 51.48
N ASP A 572 41.06 -5.08 50.57
CA ASP A 572 41.33 -5.28 49.13
C ASP A 572 41.62 -3.96 48.41
N ASN A 573 41.87 -4.01 47.10
CA ASN A 573 42.14 -2.84 46.27
C ASN A 573 40.99 -2.45 45.32
N GLY A 574 39.80 -3.06 45.45
CA GLY A 574 38.62 -2.77 44.64
C GLY A 574 37.91 -1.46 45.04
N GLY A 575 38.13 -0.98 46.27
CA GLY A 575 37.61 0.30 46.76
C GLY A 575 36.11 0.28 47.09
N THR A 576 35.49 1.46 47.17
CA THR A 576 34.10 1.63 47.68
C THR A 576 33.12 2.28 46.71
N ALA A 577 33.51 2.40 45.43
CA ALA A 577 32.63 2.93 44.39
C ALA A 577 31.36 2.09 44.25
N ASN A 578 30.27 2.71 43.79
CA ASN A 578 28.98 2.05 43.54
C ASN A 578 28.36 1.32 44.76
N GLY A 579 28.73 1.72 45.98
CA GLY A 579 28.29 1.07 47.21
C GLY A 579 29.10 -0.18 47.57
N GLY A 580 30.23 -0.41 46.91
CA GLY A 580 31.17 -1.49 47.24
C GLY A 580 31.82 -1.30 48.60
N SER A 581 32.45 -2.37 49.09
CA SER A 581 33.17 -2.38 50.36
C SER A 581 34.51 -3.07 50.14
N ASP A 582 35.59 -2.46 50.64
CA ASP A 582 36.96 -2.95 50.46
C ASP A 582 37.59 -3.52 51.73
N THR A 583 36.87 -3.52 52.85
CA THR A 583 37.49 -3.70 54.18
C THR A 583 36.63 -4.59 55.09
N THR A 584 37.28 -5.55 55.75
CA THR A 584 36.69 -6.35 56.84
C THR A 584 37.61 -6.37 58.05
N SER A 585 37.06 -6.10 59.24
CA SER A 585 37.78 -6.16 60.51
C SER A 585 37.16 -7.17 61.47
N LYS A 586 38.00 -7.96 62.14
CA LYS A 586 37.60 -8.89 63.22
C LYS A 586 38.56 -8.76 64.40
N THR A 587 38.06 -9.06 65.59
CA THR A 587 38.84 -8.96 66.84
C THR A 587 38.94 -10.31 67.54
N PHE A 588 40.02 -10.48 68.29
CA PHE A 588 40.22 -11.57 69.25
C PHE A 588 41.01 -11.04 70.45
N THR A 589 41.06 -11.81 71.53
CA THR A 589 41.81 -11.43 72.73
C THR A 589 43.02 -12.32 72.98
N ILE A 590 44.06 -11.74 73.57
CA ILE A 590 45.22 -12.44 74.13
C ILE A 590 45.26 -12.13 75.62
N ALA A 591 45.03 -13.13 76.46
CA ALA A 591 45.14 -13.02 77.92
C ALA A 591 46.52 -13.52 78.38
N LEU A 592 47.28 -12.65 79.02
CA LEU A 592 48.55 -12.97 79.66
C LEU A 592 48.33 -13.13 81.17
N ASN A 593 48.47 -14.36 81.66
CA ASN A 593 48.17 -14.71 83.05
C ASN A 593 49.44 -14.82 83.88
N GLU A 594 49.35 -14.44 85.16
CA GLU A 594 50.40 -14.81 86.11
C GLU A 594 50.46 -16.33 86.26
N PRO A 595 51.66 -16.91 86.46
CA PRO A 595 51.80 -18.34 86.63
C PRO A 595 50.94 -18.81 87.80
N THR A 596 50.24 -19.92 87.61
CA THR A 596 49.46 -20.53 88.69
C THR A 596 50.44 -20.92 89.81
N PRO A 597 50.23 -20.48 91.07
CA PRO A 597 51.13 -20.86 92.15
C PRO A 597 51.14 -22.38 92.29
N GLU A 598 52.34 -22.97 92.31
CA GLU A 598 52.55 -24.40 92.50
C GLU A 598 51.89 -24.81 93.84
N PRO A 599 51.16 -25.93 93.93
CA PRO A 599 50.58 -26.36 95.20
C PRO A 599 51.71 -26.55 96.21
N GLU A 600 51.67 -25.82 97.33
CA GLU A 600 52.66 -25.94 98.40
C GLU A 600 52.75 -27.40 98.83
N THR A 601 53.88 -28.07 98.51
CA THR A 601 54.23 -29.35 99.11
C THR A 601 54.42 -29.14 100.62
N LEU A 602 53.41 -29.50 101.41
CA LEU A 602 53.51 -29.64 102.86
C LEU A 602 54.60 -30.67 103.18
N ILE A 603 55.77 -30.18 103.62
CA ILE A 603 56.80 -31.04 104.22
C ILE A 603 56.32 -31.37 105.64
N GLU A 604 55.81 -32.58 105.82
CA GLU A 604 55.55 -33.12 107.16
C GLU A 604 56.90 -33.47 107.81
N VAL A 605 57.37 -32.61 108.71
CA VAL A 605 58.57 -32.88 109.51
C VAL A 605 58.19 -33.88 110.61
N ALA A 606 58.58 -35.14 110.42
CA ALA A 606 58.55 -36.12 111.49
C ALA A 606 59.56 -35.70 112.58
N VAL A 607 59.04 -35.33 113.75
CA VAL A 607 59.83 -35.15 114.97
C VAL A 607 59.96 -36.54 115.60
N ASP A 608 61.15 -37.12 115.59
CA ASP A 608 61.46 -38.29 116.43
C ASP A 608 62.27 -37.84 117.65
N SER A 609 61.90 -38.43 118.79
CA SER A 609 62.32 -38.11 120.15
C SER A 609 63.57 -38.85 120.60
#